data_AF-A0A2N6AD74-F1
#
_entry.id   AF-A0A2N6AD74-F1
#
_cell.length_a   1.000
_cell.length_b   1.000
_cell.length_c   1.000
_cell.angle_alpha   90.00
_cell.angle_beta   90.00
_cell.angle_gamma   90.00
#
_symmetry.space_group_name_H-M   'P 1'
#
loop_
_entity.id
_entity.type
_entity.pdbx_description
1 polymer ?
#
loop_
_entity_poly.entity_id
_entity_poly.type
_entity_poly.pdbx_seq_one_letter_code
_entity_poly.pdbx_strand_id
1 'polypeptide(L)'
;MSEKKFTSEEAQEVADKIGINFDEADFELEDFRMGMDEEMEHGTHDPQTDVTGDDPVLTGKITLAHLKEFGDYYQRLEEMEHQAKKERAVE
;
A
#
# COMPACT_ATOMS: atom_id res chain seq x y z
N MET A 1 -10.20 4.77 -15.62
CA MET A 1 -10.64 3.54 -14.92
C MET A 1 -10.64 3.90 -13.45
N SER A 2 -11.67 3.52 -12.68
CA SER A 2 -11.65 3.76 -11.23
C SER A 2 -10.57 2.86 -10.65
N GLU A 3 -9.54 3.42 -10.05
CA GLU A 3 -8.58 2.68 -9.22
C GLU A 3 -9.40 1.91 -8.16
N LYS A 4 -9.17 0.61 -8.04
CA LYS A 4 -9.74 -0.17 -6.94
C LYS A 4 -9.06 0.35 -5.68
N LYS A 5 -9.82 1.03 -4.83
CA LYS A 5 -9.36 1.45 -3.51
C LYS A 5 -10.00 0.59 -2.45
N PHE A 6 -9.20 0.14 -1.50
CA PHE A 6 -9.67 -0.54 -0.31
C PHE A 6 -10.39 0.45 0.60
N THR A 7 -11.53 0.01 1.11
CA THR A 7 -12.19 0.65 2.24
C THR A 7 -11.42 0.37 3.54
N SER A 8 -11.61 1.22 4.55
CA SER A 8 -11.03 0.97 5.88
C SER A 8 -11.52 -0.36 6.48
N GLU A 9 -12.73 -0.78 6.15
CA GLU A 9 -13.31 -2.07 6.57
C GLU A 9 -12.57 -3.25 5.94
N GLU A 10 -12.33 -3.21 4.62
CA GLU A 10 -11.55 -4.25 3.92
C GLU A 10 -10.10 -4.31 4.41
N ALA A 11 -9.47 -3.15 4.62
CA ALA A 11 -8.12 -3.07 5.17
C ALA A 11 -8.06 -3.66 6.58
N GLN A 12 -9.05 -3.37 7.44
CA GLN A 12 -9.14 -3.95 8.78
C GLN A 12 -9.29 -5.48 8.71
N GLU A 13 -10.17 -6.00 7.84
CA GLU A 13 -10.32 -7.46 7.67
C GLU A 13 -9.02 -8.15 7.24
N VAL A 14 -8.23 -7.50 6.37
CA VAL A 14 -6.93 -8.01 5.94
C VAL A 14 -5.90 -7.93 7.07
N ALA A 15 -5.85 -6.82 7.79
CA ALA A 15 -5.00 -6.63 8.96
C ALA A 15 -5.26 -7.71 10.02
N ASP A 16 -6.54 -8.01 10.30
CA ASP A 16 -6.95 -9.07 11.22
C ASP A 16 -6.51 -10.46 10.75
N LYS A 17 -6.66 -10.76 9.45
CA LYS A 17 -6.23 -12.04 8.84
C LYS A 17 -4.71 -12.24 8.91
N ILE A 18 -3.94 -11.17 8.81
CA ILE A 18 -2.47 -11.20 8.85
C ILE A 18 -1.95 -11.12 10.30
N GLY A 19 -2.78 -10.66 11.24
CA GLY A 19 -2.45 -10.56 12.66
C GLY A 19 -1.69 -9.29 13.01
N ILE A 20 -2.05 -8.16 12.39
CA ILE A 20 -1.50 -6.84 12.75
C ILE A 20 -2.13 -6.40 14.07
N ASN A 21 -1.29 -5.99 15.01
CA ASN A 21 -1.71 -5.33 16.24
C ASN A 21 -1.36 -3.84 16.16
N PHE A 22 -2.35 -2.99 15.90
CA PHE A 22 -2.14 -1.56 15.78
C PHE A 22 -1.77 -0.88 17.11
N ASP A 23 -2.04 -1.49 18.27
CA ASP A 23 -1.59 -0.97 19.56
C ASP A 23 -0.07 -1.13 19.77
N GLU A 24 0.57 -2.01 19.01
CA GLU A 24 2.01 -2.29 19.05
C GLU A 24 2.75 -1.82 17.80
N ALA A 25 2.01 -1.33 16.79
CA ALA A 25 2.57 -0.88 15.53
C ALA A 25 2.98 0.60 15.60
N ASP A 26 4.02 0.97 14.84
CA ASP A 26 4.45 2.36 14.67
C ASP A 26 3.67 3.07 13.52
N PHE A 27 2.52 2.51 13.11
CA PHE A 27 1.68 2.99 12.00
C PHE A 27 0.20 2.74 12.31
N GLU A 28 -0.68 3.46 11.63
CA GLU A 28 -2.13 3.36 11.82
C GLU A 28 -2.81 2.52 10.72
N LEU A 29 -4.10 2.20 10.92
CA LEU A 29 -4.90 1.50 9.91
C LEU A 29 -4.91 2.25 8.56
N GLU A 30 -4.87 3.59 8.59
CA GLU A 30 -4.88 4.38 7.36
C GLU A 30 -3.57 4.26 6.59
N ASP A 31 -2.42 4.22 7.25
CA ASP A 31 -1.13 3.96 6.60
C ASP A 31 -1.13 2.58 5.92
N PHE A 32 -1.71 1.59 6.59
CA PHE A 32 -1.90 0.25 6.03
C PHE A 32 -2.84 0.23 4.82
N ARG A 33 -4.00 0.90 4.93
CA ARG A 33 -4.97 1.01 3.83
C ARG A 33 -4.35 1.71 2.62
N MET A 34 -3.64 2.82 2.83
CA MET A 34 -2.94 3.54 1.77
C MET A 34 -1.90 2.66 1.09
N GLY A 35 -1.10 1.93 1.87
CA GLY A 35 -0.12 1.02 1.29
C GLY A 35 -0.74 -0.14 0.54
N MET A 36 -1.90 -0.63 0.96
CA MET A 36 -2.64 -1.65 0.19
C MET A 36 -3.14 -1.10 -1.16
N ASP A 37 -3.56 0.16 -1.22
CA ASP A 37 -3.97 0.81 -2.48
C ASP A 37 -2.80 0.89 -3.47
N GLU A 38 -1.62 1.34 -3.01
CA GLU A 38 -0.39 1.47 -3.83
C GLU A 38 0.08 0.11 -4.39
N GLU A 39 0.18 -0.91 -3.53
CA GLU A 39 0.61 -2.25 -3.95
C GLU A 39 -0.38 -2.90 -4.93
N MET A 40 -1.68 -2.59 -4.82
CA MET A 40 -2.71 -3.08 -5.74
C MET A 40 -2.67 -2.37 -7.09
N GLU A 41 -2.35 -1.07 -7.11
CA GLU A 41 -2.19 -0.32 -8.36
C GLU A 41 -1.10 -0.95 -9.24
N HIS A 42 0.04 -1.31 -8.66
CA HIS A 42 1.14 -1.95 -9.39
C HIS A 42 0.71 -3.25 -10.08
N GLY A 43 0.03 -4.15 -9.36
CA GLY A 43 -0.41 -5.43 -9.93
C GLY A 43 -1.49 -5.29 -11.02
N THR A 44 -2.45 -4.38 -10.81
CA THR A 44 -3.53 -4.17 -11.79
C THR A 44 -3.08 -3.43 -13.05
N HIS A 45 -2.05 -2.58 -12.95
CA HIS A 45 -1.54 -1.78 -14.06
C HIS A 45 -0.47 -2.49 -14.89
N ASP A 46 0.45 -3.21 -14.24
CA ASP A 46 1.60 -3.82 -14.90
C ASP A 46 1.67 -5.34 -14.63
N PRO A 47 1.15 -6.18 -15.55
CA PRO A 47 1.20 -7.63 -15.41
C PRO A 47 2.61 -8.22 -15.28
N GLN A 48 3.67 -7.47 -15.65
CA GLN A 48 5.04 -7.94 -15.47
C GLN A 48 5.47 -7.93 -14.00
N THR A 49 4.87 -7.04 -13.20
CA THR A 49 5.17 -6.86 -11.77
C THR A 49 4.02 -7.26 -10.86
N ASP A 50 2.93 -7.81 -11.41
CA ASP A 50 1.82 -8.39 -10.64
C ASP A 50 2.26 -9.65 -9.89
N VAL A 51 2.57 -9.45 -8.61
CA VAL A 51 2.97 -10.52 -7.67
C VAL A 51 1.84 -10.94 -6.74
N THR A 52 0.71 -10.23 -6.73
CA THR A 52 -0.40 -10.48 -5.80
C THR A 52 -1.60 -11.14 -6.50
N GLY A 53 -1.78 -10.92 -7.80
CA GLY A 53 -2.91 -11.45 -8.56
C GLY A 53 -4.25 -10.98 -8.00
N ASP A 54 -4.34 -9.71 -7.61
CA ASP A 54 -5.47 -9.09 -6.90
C ASP A 54 -5.80 -9.72 -5.52
N ASP A 55 -4.96 -10.59 -4.94
CA ASP A 55 -5.19 -11.19 -3.62
C ASP A 55 -4.96 -10.18 -2.48
N PRO A 56 -6.00 -9.75 -1.74
CA PRO A 56 -5.87 -8.71 -0.72
C PRO A 56 -4.94 -9.10 0.45
N VAL A 57 -4.83 -10.39 0.76
CA VAL A 57 -3.98 -10.88 1.86
C VAL A 57 -2.52 -10.89 1.44
N LEU A 58 -2.22 -11.22 0.17
CA LEU A 58 -0.86 -11.07 -0.36
C LEU A 58 -0.46 -9.59 -0.44
N THR A 59 -1.35 -8.73 -0.94
CA THR A 59 -1.15 -7.27 -0.96
C THR A 59 -0.84 -6.76 0.45
N GLY A 60 -1.68 -7.06 1.44
CA GLY A 60 -1.47 -6.64 2.83
C GLY A 60 -0.16 -7.16 3.45
N LYS A 61 0.34 -8.33 3.05
CA LYS A 61 1.62 -8.84 3.56
C LYS A 61 2.82 -8.05 3.03
N ILE A 62 2.77 -7.62 1.78
CA ILE A 62 3.80 -6.76 1.19
C ILE A 62 3.75 -5.39 1.86
N THR A 63 2.55 -4.82 2.00
CA THR A 63 2.33 -3.57 2.73
C THR A 63 2.89 -3.61 4.15
N LEU A 64 2.61 -4.68 4.89
CA LEU A 64 3.14 -4.87 6.24
C LEU A 64 4.67 -5.01 6.26
N ALA A 65 5.28 -5.60 5.23
CA ALA A 65 6.74 -5.72 5.16
C ALA A 65 7.40 -4.33 5.09
N HIS A 66 6.87 -3.44 4.25
CA HIS A 66 7.36 -2.07 4.12
C HIS A 66 7.11 -1.23 5.39
N LEU A 67 5.90 -1.30 5.96
CA LEU A 67 5.57 -0.57 7.19
C LEU A 67 6.38 -1.04 8.42
N LYS A 68 6.92 -2.27 8.39
CA LYS A 68 7.85 -2.77 9.41
C LYS A 68 9.27 -2.20 9.27
N GLU A 69 9.65 -1.71 8.10
CA GLU A 69 10.92 -0.99 7.95
C GLU A 69 10.80 0.40 8.56
N PHE A 70 9.71 1.12 8.24
CA PHE A 70 9.37 2.41 8.82
C PHE A 70 7.86 2.67 8.69
N GLY A 71 7.21 3.11 9.77
CA GLY A 71 5.75 3.25 9.83
C GLY A 71 5.15 4.30 8.89
N ASP A 72 5.96 5.24 8.40
CA ASP A 72 5.58 6.28 7.45
C ASP A 72 6.02 5.96 5.99
N TYR A 73 6.33 4.70 5.67
CA TYR A 73 6.85 4.27 4.37
C TYR A 73 6.08 4.84 3.19
N TYR A 74 4.76 4.64 3.17
CA TYR A 74 3.93 5.01 2.02
C TYR A 74 3.74 6.52 1.89
N GLN A 75 3.80 7.28 2.99
CA GLN A 75 3.82 8.74 2.94
C GLN A 75 5.09 9.25 2.25
N ARG A 76 6.25 8.67 2.59
CA ARG A 76 7.54 9.02 1.94
C ARG A 76 7.56 8.62 0.48
N LEU A 77 6.99 7.47 0.14
CA LEU A 77 6.88 7.01 -1.24
C LEU A 77 6.05 8.00 -2.06
N GLU A 78 4.86 8.38 -1.58
CA GLU A 78 3.97 9.34 -2.25
C GLU A 78 4.70 10.68 -2.52
N GLU A 79 5.41 11.21 -1.53
CA GLU A 79 6.19 12.44 -1.67
C GLU A 79 7.28 12.30 -2.75
N MET A 80 8.04 11.20 -2.72
CA MET A 80 9.12 10.91 -3.67
C MET A 80 8.58 10.77 -5.10
N GLU A 81 7.48 10.04 -5.27
CA GLU A 81 6.85 9.86 -6.58
C GLU A 81 6.31 11.18 -7.14
N HIS A 82 5.65 11.97 -6.30
CA HIS A 82 5.12 13.27 -6.70
C HIS A 82 6.24 14.22 -7.12
N GLN A 83 7.38 14.20 -6.42
CA GLN A 83 8.57 14.94 -6.84
C GLN A 83 9.08 14.45 -8.20
N ALA A 84 9.24 13.14 -8.39
CA ALA A 84 9.71 12.57 -9.66
C ALA A 84 8.76 12.88 -10.83
N LYS A 85 7.43 12.84 -10.60
CA LYS A 85 6.41 13.20 -11.59
C LYS A 85 6.53 14.68 -12.00
N LYS A 86 6.78 15.59 -11.04
CA LYS A 86 7.01 17.01 -11.32
C LYS A 86 8.29 17.25 -12.13
N GLU A 87 9.39 16.60 -11.75
CA GLU A 87 10.68 16.75 -12.45
C GLU A 87 10.56 16.28 -13.91
N ARG A 88 9.89 15.15 -14.15
CA ARG A 88 9.64 14.62 -15.51
C ARG A 88 8.68 15.46 -16.35
N ALA A 89 7.73 16.17 -15.73
CA ALA A 89 6.77 17.01 -16.45
C ALA A 89 7.36 18.36 -16.92
N VAL A 90 8.57 18.70 -16.44
CA VAL A 90 9.30 19.92 -16.81
C VAL A 90 10.28 19.68 -17.96
N GLU A 91 10.55 18.42 -18.32
CA GLU A 91 11.28 18.01 -19.54
C GLU A 91 10.37 17.94 -20.78
#